data_AF-A0A8T1AS25-F1
#
_entry.id   AF-A0A8T1AS25-F1
#
_cell.length_a   1.000
_cell.length_b   1.000
_cell.length_c   1.000
_cell.angle_alpha   90.00
_cell.angle_beta   90.00
_cell.angle_gamma   90.00
#
_symmetry.space_group_name_H-M   'P 1'
#
loop_
_entity.id
_entity.type
_entity.pdbx_description
1 polymer ?
#
loop_
_entity_poly.entity_id
_entity_poly.type
_entity_poly.pdbx_seq_one_letter_code
_entity_poly.pdbx_strand_id
1 'polypeptide(L)' 'AKEGNSSGSGHPLPDTAVLQMVSMGKLRVRFSPFMDPGMARFVGSCVSVDPQLRPTAAEVLYYLQVAMRQF' A
#
# COMPACT_ATOMS: atom_id res chain seq x y z
N ALA A 1 -7.34 7.85 -18.41
CA ALA A 1 -6.20 7.11 -18.98
C ALA A 1 -5.98 5.87 -18.12
N LYS A 2 -5.92 4.67 -18.73
CA LYS A 2 -5.83 3.38 -18.04
C LYS A 2 -4.38 2.91 -18.10
N GLU A 3 -3.60 3.18 -17.04
CA GLU A 3 -2.23 2.69 -16.93
C GLU A 3 -2.25 1.21 -16.52
N GLY A 4 -2.14 0.33 -17.51
CA GLY A 4 -2.03 -1.11 -17.31
C GLY A 4 -0.63 -1.47 -16.85
N ASN A 5 -0.54 -2.21 -15.75
CA ASN A 5 0.68 -2.84 -15.26
C ASN A 5 1.20 -3.84 -16.32
N SER A 6 2.20 -3.45 -17.11
CA SER A 6 2.72 -4.22 -18.24
C SER A 6 3.63 -5.35 -17.77
N SER A 7 3.11 -6.56 -17.69
CA SER A 7 3.89 -7.79 -17.54
C SER A 7 4.35 -8.30 -18.92
N GLY A 8 5.36 -7.68 -19.54
CA GLY A 8 6.16 -8.22 -20.67
C GLY A 8 5.45 -8.49 -22.02
N SER A 9 4.18 -8.90 -22.02
CA SER A 9 3.28 -9.00 -23.15
C SER A 9 2.34 -7.80 -23.10
N GLY A 10 2.24 -7.00 -24.15
CA GLY A 10 1.51 -5.72 -24.20
C GLY A 10 -0.02 -5.77 -23.99
N HIS A 11 -0.56 -6.83 -23.38
CA HIS A 11 -1.95 -6.90 -22.98
C HIS A 11 -2.12 -6.48 -21.51
N PRO A 12 -3.08 -5.59 -21.21
CA PRO A 12 -3.40 -5.22 -19.83
C PRO A 12 -3.85 -6.46 -19.05
N LEU A 13 -3.37 -6.60 -17.81
CA LEU A 13 -3.86 -7.61 -16.89
C LEU A 13 -5.37 -7.42 -16.63
N PRO A 14 -6.17 -8.50 -16.65
CA PRO A 14 -7.57 -8.44 -16.23
C PRO A 14 -7.72 -8.00 -14.77
N ASP A 15 -8.77 -7.24 -14.45
CA ASP A 15 -9.00 -6.73 -13.10
C ASP A 15 -9.12 -7.86 -12.06
N THR A 16 -9.72 -9.00 -12.43
CA THR A 16 -9.80 -10.18 -11.57
C THR A 16 -8.42 -10.77 -11.25
N ALA A 17 -7.50 -10.77 -12.21
CA ALA A 17 -6.12 -11.19 -11.99
C ALA A 17 -5.38 -10.22 -11.06
N VAL A 18 -5.63 -8.90 -11.20
CA VAL A 18 -5.10 -7.87 -10.29
C VAL A 18 -5.60 -8.11 -8.86
N LEU A 19 -6.91 -8.29 -8.67
CA LEU A 19 -7.50 -8.57 -7.36
C LEU A 19 -6.91 -9.83 -6.73
N GLN A 20 -6.74 -10.90 -7.52
CA GLN A 20 -6.12 -12.13 -7.05
C GLN A 20 -4.65 -11.92 -6.66
N MET A 21 -3.87 -11.18 -7.44
CA MET A 21 -2.48 -10.89 -7.09
C MET A 21 -2.36 -10.03 -5.83
N VAL A 22 -3.28 -9.08 -5.61
CA VAL A 22 -3.33 -8.27 -4.38
C VAL A 22 -3.70 -9.15 -3.17
N SER A 23 -4.73 -9.99 -3.28
CA SER A 23 -5.15 -10.86 -2.18
C SER A 23 -4.08 -11.90 -1.81
N MET A 24 -3.28 -12.34 -2.78
CA MET A 24 -2.12 -13.21 -2.56
C MET A 24 -0.87 -12.46 -2.07
N GLY A 25 -0.90 -11.13 -1.97
CA GLY A 25 0.26 -10.31 -1.61
C GLY A 25 1.37 -10.26 -2.67
N LYS A 26 1.12 -10.76 -3.89
CA LYS A 26 2.06 -10.74 -5.01
C LYS A 26 2.13 -9.38 -5.69
N LEU A 27 1.04 -8.62 -5.63
CA LEU A 27 0.99 -7.22 -6.03
C LEU A 27 0.78 -6.37 -4.77
N ARG A 28 1.69 -5.41 -4.53
CA ARG A 28 1.67 -4.55 -3.34
C ARG A 28 1.89 -3.10 -3.75
N VAL A 29 1.40 -2.18 -2.92
CA VAL A 29 1.75 -0.76 -3.08
C VAL A 29 3.25 -0.56 -2.95
N ARG A 30 3.79 0.40 -3.69
CA ARG A 30 5.15 0.89 -3.53
C ARG A 30 5.09 2.33 -3.09
N PHE A 31 5.94 2.69 -2.13
CA PHE A 31 6.07 4.06 -1.68
C PHE A 31 7.16 4.78 -2.46
N SER A 32 7.06 6.10 -2.47
CA SER A 32 8.11 6.97 -3.02
C SER A 32 9.45 6.67 -2.32
N PRO A 33 10.58 6.63 -3.05
CA PRO A 33 11.89 6.47 -2.44
C PRO A 33 12.26 7.63 -1.50
N PHE A 34 11.56 8.77 -1.58
CA PHE A 34 11.76 9.94 -0.73
C PHE A 34 10.90 9.94 0.54
N MET A 35 10.05 8.94 0.74
CA MET A 35 9.23 8.84 1.95
C MET A 35 10.10 8.46 3.15
N ASP A 36 9.85 9.09 4.30
CA ASP A 36 10.48 8.70 5.57
C ASP A 36 10.31 7.18 5.83
N PRO A 37 11.37 6.44 6.18
CA PRO A 37 11.27 5.00 6.40
C PRO A 37 10.30 4.57 7.51
N GLY A 38 10.13 5.40 8.55
CA GLY A 38 9.16 5.16 9.61
C GLY A 38 7.72 5.28 9.09
N MET A 39 7.45 6.34 8.34
CA MET A 39 6.18 6.57 7.63
C MET A 39 5.86 5.42 6.66
N ALA A 40 6.83 5.02 5.83
CA ALA A 40 6.63 3.94 4.86
C ALA A 40 6.30 2.60 5.53
N ARG A 41 6.95 2.28 6.66
CA ARG A 41 6.62 1.10 7.46
C ARG A 41 5.21 1.18 8.06
N PHE A 42 4.85 2.32 8.66
CA PHE A 42 3.54 2.51 9.27
C PHE A 42 2.42 2.43 8.22
N VAL A 43 2.51 3.19 7.14
CA VAL A 43 1.52 3.17 6.05
C VAL A 43 1.45 1.79 5.37
N GLY A 44 2.57 1.07 5.30
CA GLY A 44 2.61 -0.31 4.83
C GLY A 44 1.73 -1.27 5.64
N SER A 45 1.55 -1.02 6.94
CA SER A 45 0.68 -1.83 7.81
C SER A 45 -0.80 -1.62 7.50
N CYS A 46 -1.21 -0.41 7.08
CA CYS A 46 -2.58 -0.08 6.68
C CYS A 46 -3.10 -0.94 5.50
N VAL A 47 -2.19 -1.47 4.69
CA VAL A 47 -2.48 -2.30 3.51
C VAL A 47 -1.95 -3.72 3.66
N SER A 48 -1.77 -4.19 4.90
CA SER A 48 -1.41 -5.58 5.17
C SER A 48 -2.44 -6.55 4.61
N VAL A 49 -1.94 -7.63 3.99
CA VAL A 49 -2.77 -8.77 3.55
C VAL A 49 -3.46 -9.41 4.76
N ASP A 50 -2.74 -9.55 5.86
CA ASP A 50 -3.32 -9.98 7.13
C ASP A 50 -4.14 -8.84 7.74
N PRO A 51 -5.48 -8.99 7.88
CA PRO A 51 -6.34 -7.98 8.50
C PRO A 51 -6.01 -7.68 9.95
N GLN A 52 -5.43 -8.63 10.70
CA GLN A 52 -5.09 -8.44 12.12
C GLN A 52 -3.90 -7.51 12.31
N LEU A 53 -3.09 -7.31 11.27
CA LEU A 53 -1.95 -6.40 11.29
C LEU A 53 -2.31 -4.98 10.83
N ARG A 54 -3.56 -4.74 10.42
CA ARG A 54 -3.99 -3.40 9.99
C ARG A 54 -4.33 -2.55 11.23
N PRO A 55 -3.75 -1.35 11.35
CA PRO A 55 -4.12 -0.44 12.42
C PRO A 55 -5.57 0.02 12.26
N THR A 56 -6.19 0.31 13.39
CA THR A 56 -7.47 1.01 13.48
C THR A 56 -7.35 2.43 12.96
N ALA A 57 -8.47 3.03 12.56
CA ALA A 57 -8.51 4.43 12.16
C ALA A 57 -8.01 5.38 13.26
N ALA A 58 -8.23 5.04 14.54
CA ALA A 58 -7.75 5.83 15.67
C ALA A 58 -6.23 5.80 15.81
N GLU A 59 -5.60 4.63 15.63
CA GLU A 59 -4.14 4.48 15.65
C GLU A 59 -3.49 5.24 14.49
N VAL A 60 -4.10 5.18 13.30
CA VAL A 60 -3.65 5.97 12.14
C VAL A 60 -3.73 7.47 12.41
N LEU A 61 -4.86 7.94 12.94
CA LEU A 61 -5.03 9.36 13.28
C LEU A 61 -3.99 9.81 14.31
N TYR A 62 -3.78 9.02 15.36
CA TYR A 62 -2.78 9.31 16.39
C TYR A 62 -1.38 9.41 15.79
N TYR A 63 -0.98 8.44 14.97
CA TYR A 63 0.32 8.44 14.31
C TYR A 63 0.51 9.70 13.46
N LEU A 64 -0.49 10.08 12.65
CA LEU A 64 -0.42 11.28 11.81
C LEU A 64 -0.32 12.56 12.64
N GLN A 65 -1.10 12.70 13.71
CA GLN A 65 -1.02 13.85 14.62
C GLN A 65 0.36 13.98 15.26
N VAL A 66 0.94 12.86 15.69
CA VAL A 66 2.28 12.80 16.28
C VAL A 66 3.36 13.15 15.25
N ALA A 67 3.25 12.63 14.03
CA ALA A 67 4.18 12.94 12.94
C ALA A 67 4.12 14.43 12.55
N MET A 68 2.91 15.00 12.43
CA MET A 68 2.71 16.41 12.06
C MET A 68 3.25 17.41 13.08
N ARG A 69 3.39 17.02 14.35
CA ARG A 69 3.96 17.87 15.41
C ARG A 69 5.49 17.83 15.47
N GLN A 70 6.11 16.89 14.79
CA GLN A 70 7.56 16.72 14.73
C GLN A 70 8.20 17.46 13.54
N PHE A 71 7.37 17.96 12.62
CA PHE A 71 7.74 18.87 11.54
C PHE A 71 7.43 20.31 11.92
#